data_AF-A0AAP7L054-F1
#
_entry.id   AF-A0AAP7L054-F1
#
_cell.length_a   1.000
_cell.length_b   1.000
_cell.length_c   1.000
_cell.angle_alpha   90.00
_cell.angle_beta   90.00
_cell.angle_gamma   90.00
#
_symmetry.space_group_name_H-M   'P 1'
#
loop_
_entity.id
_entity.type
_entity.pdbx_description
1 polymer ?
#
loop_
_entity_poly.entity_id
_entity_poly.type
_entity_poly.pdbx_seq_one_letter_code
_entity_poly.pdbx_strand_id
1 'polypeptide(L)'
;MSAPKLRNIGPKSAAWLRQVGLRSRDDLAAVGAVGAFVKVKRAGFKPSLNLLYSLEGALLDCHWQELGEPQREALVQDYEARIAAHPLKAAGPASGPVHEQRFDADDDAEEDVTGSADED
;
A
#
# COMPACT_ATOMS: atom_id res chain seq x y z
N MET A 1 2.33 -2.32 24.80
CA MET A 1 2.35 -3.75 24.47
C MET A 1 2.51 -3.90 22.95
N SER A 2 3.68 -4.34 22.48
CA SER A 2 3.92 -4.50 21.04
C SER A 2 3.17 -5.73 20.55
N ALA A 3 2.24 -5.56 19.59
CA ALA A 3 1.55 -6.69 18.97
C ALA A 3 2.58 -7.70 18.43
N PRO A 4 2.34 -9.02 18.56
CA PRO A 4 3.27 -10.05 18.10
C PRO A 4 3.58 -9.80 16.63
N LYS A 5 4.87 -9.56 16.37
CA LYS A 5 5.37 -9.19 15.05
C LYS A 5 5.21 -10.40 14.14
N LEU A 6 4.36 -10.28 13.11
CA LEU A 6 4.19 -11.32 12.11
C LEU A 6 5.56 -11.65 11.49
N ARG A 7 5.96 -12.92 11.59
CA ARG A 7 7.21 -13.40 11.02
C ARG A 7 7.18 -13.20 9.50
N ASN A 8 8.31 -12.87 8.89
CA ASN A 8 8.45 -12.61 7.45
C ASN A 8 7.76 -11.33 6.91
N ILE A 9 7.12 -10.51 7.74
CA ILE A 9 6.43 -9.29 7.29
C ILE A 9 7.30 -8.05 7.54
N GLY A 10 7.79 -7.44 6.45
CA GLY A 10 8.54 -6.18 6.50
C GLY A 10 7.66 -4.96 6.84
N PRO A 11 8.26 -3.81 7.23
CA PRO A 11 7.52 -2.62 7.69
C PRO A 11 6.45 -2.10 6.71
N LYS A 12 6.74 -2.15 5.40
CA LYS A 12 5.83 -1.72 4.33
C LYS A 12 4.58 -2.60 4.28
N SER A 13 4.78 -3.91 4.17
CA SER A 13 3.68 -4.88 4.15
C SER A 13 2.87 -4.85 5.44
N ALA A 14 3.53 -4.68 6.61
CA ALA A 14 2.86 -4.50 7.88
C ALA A 14 1.97 -3.24 7.92
N ALA A 15 2.41 -2.14 7.30
CA ALA A 15 1.60 -0.94 7.19
C ALA A 15 0.34 -1.18 6.33
N TRP A 16 0.48 -1.86 5.20
CA TRP A 16 -0.67 -2.25 4.37
C TRP A 16 -1.65 -3.15 5.10
N LEU A 17 -1.16 -4.17 5.83
CA LEU A 17 -1.99 -5.05 6.64
C LEU A 17 -2.79 -4.28 7.68
N ARG A 18 -2.14 -3.37 8.42
CA ARG A 18 -2.82 -2.50 9.39
C ARG A 18 -3.88 -1.61 8.73
N GLN A 19 -3.60 -1.07 7.55
CA GLN A 19 -4.54 -0.22 6.82
C GLN A 19 -5.78 -0.99 6.33
N VAL A 20 -5.64 -2.29 6.05
CA VAL A 20 -6.78 -3.18 5.75
C VAL A 20 -7.40 -3.84 6.98
N GLY A 21 -6.98 -3.43 8.19
CA GLY A 21 -7.53 -3.89 9.46
C GLY A 21 -6.99 -5.22 9.97
N LEU A 22 -5.90 -5.74 9.41
CA LEU A 22 -5.21 -6.94 9.89
C LEU A 22 -4.05 -6.51 10.81
N ARG A 23 -4.26 -6.55 12.12
CA ARG A 23 -3.33 -6.00 13.11
C ARG A 23 -2.60 -7.08 13.91
N SER A 24 -3.13 -8.29 13.94
CA SER A 24 -2.62 -9.41 14.73
C SER A 24 -2.50 -10.70 13.92
N ARG A 25 -1.82 -11.69 14.49
CA ARG A 25 -1.79 -13.05 13.94
C ARG A 25 -3.17 -13.69 13.96
N ASP A 26 -3.98 -13.42 14.98
CA ASP A 26 -5.36 -13.90 15.06
C ASP A 26 -6.23 -13.33 13.94
N ASP A 27 -6.08 -12.03 13.62
CA ASP A 27 -6.77 -11.43 12.47
C ASP A 27 -6.35 -12.10 11.16
N LEU A 28 -5.05 -12.40 11.02
CA LEU A 28 -4.53 -13.08 9.85
C LEU A 28 -5.04 -14.53 9.77
N ALA A 29 -5.11 -15.25 10.90
CA ALA A 29 -5.59 -16.62 10.96
C ALA A 29 -7.09 -16.72 10.67
N ALA A 30 -7.88 -15.75 11.13
CA ALA A 30 -9.32 -15.70 10.87
C ALA A 30 -9.65 -15.50 9.38
N VAL A 31 -8.79 -14.80 8.63
CA VAL A 31 -9.01 -14.48 7.21
C VAL A 31 -8.23 -15.40 6.26
N GLY A 32 -7.12 -15.98 6.73
CA GLY A 32 -6.17 -16.77 5.95
C GLY A 32 -5.23 -15.93 5.09
N ALA A 33 -4.13 -16.53 4.62
CA ALA A 33 -3.09 -15.84 3.84
C ALA A 33 -3.62 -15.26 2.52
N VAL A 34 -4.37 -16.07 1.76
CA VAL A 34 -4.98 -15.66 0.50
C VAL A 34 -6.02 -14.56 0.72
N GLY A 35 -6.87 -14.70 1.74
CA GLY A 35 -7.87 -13.69 2.07
C GLY A 35 -7.24 -12.35 2.47
N ALA A 36 -6.16 -12.39 3.26
CA ALA A 36 -5.39 -11.21 3.60
C ALA A 36 -4.75 -10.54 2.37
N PHE A 37 -4.15 -11.33 1.48
CA PHE A 37 -3.57 -10.83 0.23
C PHE A 37 -4.62 -10.17 -0.68
N VAL A 38 -5.79 -10.81 -0.85
CA VAL A 38 -6.93 -10.24 -1.60
C VAL A 38 -7.40 -8.93 -0.97
N LYS A 39 -7.49 -8.85 0.36
CA LYS A 39 -7.90 -7.63 1.06
C LYS A 39 -6.94 -6.47 0.79
N VAL A 40 -5.63 -6.73 0.81
CA VAL A 40 -4.58 -5.76 0.46
C VAL A 40 -4.70 -5.31 -1.01
N LYS A 41 -4.87 -6.25 -1.94
CA LYS A 41 -5.11 -5.95 -3.37
C LYS A 41 -6.37 -5.10 -3.59
N ARG A 42 -7.47 -5.42 -2.90
CA ARG A 42 -8.75 -4.68 -2.99
C ARG A 42 -8.68 -3.29 -2.39
N ALA A 43 -7.80 -3.06 -1.42
CA ALA A 43 -7.51 -1.73 -0.89
C ALA A 43 -6.69 -0.85 -1.85
N GLY A 44 -6.36 -1.34 -3.05
CA GLY A 44 -5.65 -0.58 -4.09
C GLY A 44 -4.13 -0.71 -4.02
N PHE A 45 -3.59 -1.50 -3.10
CA PHE A 45 -2.15 -1.78 -3.06
C PHE A 45 -1.73 -2.76 -4.16
N LYS A 46 -0.46 -2.69 -4.53
CA LYS A 46 0.17 -3.59 -5.52
C LYS A 46 1.20 -4.51 -4.83
N PRO A 47 0.76 -5.46 -3.98
CA PRO A 47 1.67 -6.43 -3.36
C PRO A 47 2.17 -7.46 -4.39
N SER A 48 3.35 -8.02 -4.15
CA SER A 48 3.90 -9.15 -4.92
C SER A 48 3.51 -10.50 -4.30
N LEU A 49 3.65 -11.59 -5.05
CA LEU A 49 3.40 -12.96 -4.55
C LEU A 49 4.26 -13.31 -3.33
N ASN A 50 5.44 -12.69 -3.16
CA ASN A 50 6.23 -12.85 -1.93
C ASN A 50 5.45 -12.45 -0.68
N LEU A 51 4.54 -11.46 -0.76
CA LEU A 51 3.69 -11.14 0.37
C LEU A 51 2.73 -12.28 0.68
N LEU A 52 2.12 -12.89 -0.34
CA LEU A 52 1.24 -14.05 -0.17
C LEU A 52 1.97 -15.19 0.56
N TYR A 53 3.18 -15.53 0.11
CA TYR A 53 4.02 -16.56 0.73
C TYR A 53 4.46 -16.18 2.15
N SER A 54 4.76 -14.90 2.38
CA SER A 54 5.12 -14.42 3.72
C SER A 54 3.97 -14.50 4.70
N LEU A 55 2.73 -14.26 4.25
CA LEU A 55 1.52 -14.40 5.05
C LEU A 55 1.26 -15.86 5.42
N GLU A 56 1.44 -16.79 4.47
CA GLU A 56 1.31 -18.22 4.76
C GLU A 56 2.40 -18.68 5.74
N GLY A 57 3.66 -18.31 5.51
CA GLY A 57 4.75 -18.62 6.44
C GLY A 57 4.55 -18.03 7.83
N ALA A 58 3.89 -16.88 7.95
CA ALA A 58 3.53 -16.29 9.25
C ALA A 58 2.44 -17.10 9.99
N LEU A 59 1.53 -17.76 9.25
CA LEU A 59 0.51 -18.62 9.83
C LEU A 59 1.12 -19.97 10.27
N LEU A 60 1.90 -20.58 9.39
CA LEU A 60 2.57 -21.86 9.61
C LEU A 60 3.75 -21.80 10.57
N ASP A 61 4.14 -20.60 10.99
CA ASP A 61 5.35 -20.38 11.78
C ASP A 61 6.58 -21.00 11.08
N CYS A 62 6.79 -20.67 9.81
CA CYS A 62 7.94 -21.09 9.02
C CYS A 62 8.54 -19.92 8.22
N HIS A 63 9.76 -20.05 7.70
CA HIS A 63 10.28 -19.03 6.80
C HIS A 63 9.59 -19.16 5.43
N TRP A 64 9.25 -18.05 4.77
CA TRP A 64 8.51 -18.08 3.50
C TRP A 64 9.21 -18.87 2.38
N GLN A 65 10.53 -19.08 2.48
CA GLN A 65 11.30 -19.91 1.55
C GLN A 65 11.16 -21.42 1.81
N GLU A 66 10.72 -21.83 2.99
CA GLU A 66 10.51 -23.23 3.36
C GLU A 66 9.19 -23.79 2.79
N LEU A 67 8.30 -22.92 2.30
CA LEU A 67 7.10 -23.34 1.58
C LEU A 67 7.52 -24.07 0.31
N GLY A 68 7.11 -25.34 0.18
CA GLY A 68 7.35 -26.14 -1.01
C GLY A 68 6.63 -25.59 -2.23
N GLU A 69 7.15 -25.88 -3.41
CA GLU A 69 6.55 -25.51 -4.70
C GLU A 69 5.05 -25.86 -4.81
N PRO A 70 4.59 -27.09 -4.49
CA PRO A 70 3.16 -27.42 -4.58
C PRO A 70 2.28 -26.59 -3.63
N GLN A 71 2.80 -26.17 -2.47
CA GLN A 71 2.06 -25.30 -1.55
C GLN A 71 1.95 -23.89 -2.12
N ARG A 72 3.03 -23.36 -2.72
CA ARG A 72 3.01 -22.03 -3.35
C ARG A 72 2.05 -21.99 -4.53
N GLU A 73 2.06 -23.02 -5.36
CA GLU A 73 1.12 -23.15 -6.48
C GLU A 73 -0.33 -23.20 -6.00
N ALA A 74 -0.62 -23.98 -4.95
CA ALA A 74 -1.96 -24.03 -4.37
C ALA A 74 -2.43 -22.66 -3.86
N LEU A 75 -1.55 -21.87 -3.24
CA LEU A 75 -1.87 -20.50 -2.81
C LEU A 75 -2.18 -19.58 -3.98
N VAL A 76 -1.40 -19.67 -5.08
CA VAL A 76 -1.62 -18.87 -6.29
C VAL A 76 -2.94 -19.27 -6.95
N GLN A 77 -3.23 -20.56 -7.05
CA GLN A 77 -4.49 -21.07 -7.59
C GLN A 77 -5.70 -20.63 -6.76
N ASP A 78 -5.64 -20.72 -5.42
CA ASP A 78 -6.73 -20.22 -4.55
C ASP A 78 -6.90 -18.70 -4.71
N TYR A 79 -5.80 -17.95 -4.80
CA TYR A 79 -5.86 -16.52 -5.09
C TYR A 79 -6.56 -16.24 -6.41
N GLU A 80 -6.15 -16.88 -7.51
CA GLU A 80 -6.72 -16.68 -8.83
C GLU A 80 -8.19 -17.08 -8.88
N ALA A 81 -8.56 -18.21 -8.28
CA ALA A 81 -9.95 -18.67 -8.18
C ALA A 81 -10.83 -17.64 -7.44
N ARG A 82 -10.35 -17.06 -6.34
CA ARG A 82 -11.09 -16.02 -5.60
C ARG A 82 -11.25 -14.73 -6.40
N ILE A 83 -10.23 -14.33 -7.16
CA ILE A 83 -10.34 -13.15 -8.03
C ILE A 83 -11.28 -13.44 -9.21
N ALA A 84 -11.26 -14.64 -9.78
CA ALA A 84 -12.18 -15.05 -10.82
C ALA A 84 -13.63 -15.04 -10.33
N ALA A 85 -13.88 -15.58 -9.12
CA ALA A 85 -15.21 -15.59 -8.50
C ALA A 85 -15.68 -14.18 -8.11
N HIS A 86 -14.75 -13.34 -7.63
CA HIS A 86 -15.03 -11.99 -7.15
C HIS A 86 -13.97 -11.01 -7.67
N PRO A 87 -14.17 -10.49 -8.90
CA PRO A 87 -13.21 -9.62 -9.57
C PRO A 87 -12.84 -8.40 -8.74
N LEU A 88 -11.57 -7.99 -8.86
CA LEU A 88 -11.14 -6.70 -8.33
C LEU A 88 -11.91 -5.59 -9.07
N LYS A 89 -12.27 -4.52 -8.36
CA LYS A 89 -12.85 -3.33 -8.99
C LYS A 89 -11.95 -2.92 -10.15
N ALA A 90 -12.52 -2.83 -11.35
CA ALA A 90 -11.79 -2.34 -12.52
C ALA A 90 -11.12 -1.03 -12.11
N ALA A 91 -9.83 -0.87 -12.45
CA ALA A 91 -9.23 0.44 -12.38
C ALA A 91 -10.13 1.34 -13.24
N GLY A 92 -10.89 2.23 -12.60
CA GLY A 92 -11.54 3.31 -13.32
C GLY A 92 -10.47 4.04 -14.14
N PRO A 93 -10.87 4.85 -15.15
CA PRO A 93 -9.89 5.61 -15.91
C PRO A 93 -8.92 6.27 -14.92
N ALA A 94 -7.62 5.99 -15.11
CA ALA A 94 -6.57 6.59 -14.29
C ALA A 94 -6.88 8.09 -14.24
N SER A 95 -6.90 8.66 -13.03
CA SER A 95 -7.27 10.04 -12.74
C SER A 95 -7.02 10.96 -13.93
N GLY A 96 -8.06 11.72 -14.33
CA GLY A 96 -7.95 12.71 -15.39
C GLY A 96 -6.79 13.69 -15.16
N PRO A 97 -6.43 14.50 -16.18
CA PRO A 97 -5.24 15.34 -16.14
C PRO A 97 -5.22 16.18 -14.85
N VAL A 98 -4.14 16.02 -14.08
CA VAL A 98 -3.91 16.80 -12.86
C VAL A 98 -3.68 18.24 -13.29
N HIS A 99 -4.63 19.12 -13.00
CA HIS A 99 -4.42 20.56 -13.14
C HIS A 99 -3.63 21.04 -11.92
N GLU A 100 -2.33 21.24 -12.08
CA GLU A 100 -1.55 22.02 -11.10
C GLU A 100 -1.92 23.50 -11.26
N GLN A 101 -2.69 24.04 -10.32
CA GLN A 101 -2.80 25.49 -10.15
C GLN A 101 -1.68 25.96 -9.22
N ARG A 102 -0.71 26.68 -9.79
CA ARG A 102 0.29 27.42 -9.03
C ARG A 102 -0.36 28.72 -8.56
N PHE A 103 -0.54 28.86 -7.25
CA PHE A 103 -0.81 30.16 -6.62
C PHE A 103 0.56 30.81 -6.39
N ASP A 104 0.99 31.66 -7.31
CA ASP A 104 2.01 32.65 -6.98
C ASP A 104 1.28 33.76 -6.22
N ALA A 105 1.50 33.82 -4.90
CA ALA A 105 1.02 34.89 -4.06
C ALA A 105 1.87 36.14 -4.34
N ASP A 106 1.22 37.14 -4.93
CA ASP A 106 1.69 38.51 -5.01
C ASP A 106 1.43 39.15 -3.64
N ASP A 107 2.49 39.51 -2.89
CA ASP A 107 2.49 40.56 -1.87
C ASP A 107 3.94 40.84 -1.42
N ASP A 108 4.51 41.95 -1.87
CA ASP A 108 5.07 42.97 -0.98
C ASP A 108 5.52 44.17 -1.83
N ALA A 109 4.74 45.24 -1.70
CA ALA A 109 5.06 46.57 -2.20
C ALA A 109 6.03 47.24 -1.22
N GLU A 110 7.15 47.77 -1.71
CA GLU A 110 7.89 48.83 -1.02
C GLU A 110 8.33 49.85 -2.07
N GLU A 111 7.72 51.03 -1.98
CA GLU A 111 8.01 52.24 -2.74
C GLU A 111 9.42 52.76 -2.38
N ASP A 112 10.26 53.07 -3.36
CA ASP A 112 11.38 54.00 -3.17
C ASP A 112 11.28 55.13 -4.20
N VAL A 113 10.49 56.14 -3.83
CA VAL A 113 10.56 57.48 -4.42
C VAL A 113 11.27 58.36 -3.40
N THR A 114 12.55 58.60 -3.63
CA THR A 114 13.22 59.81 -3.13
C THR A 114 13.84 60.56 -4.30
N GLY A 115 13.28 61.73 -4.59
CA GLY A 115 13.85 62.71 -5.52
C GLY A 115 14.67 63.75 -4.78
N SER A 116 15.73 64.24 -5.43
CA SER A 116 16.39 65.54 -5.22
C SER A 116 17.33 65.74 -6.43
N ALA A 117 17.03 66.65 -7.37
CA ALA A 117 17.59 68.02 -7.49
C ALA A 117 19.13 67.99 -7.64
N ASP A 118 19.78 68.49 -8.71
CA ASP A 118 19.78 69.86 -9.25
C ASP A 118 20.60 69.94 -10.59
N GLU A 119 20.34 71.00 -11.38
CA GLU A 119 21.22 71.87 -12.21
C GLU A 119 22.32 71.21 -13.12
N ASP A 120 22.53 71.56 -14.40
CA ASP A 120 22.50 72.84 -15.15
C ASP A 120 22.37 72.53 -16.67
#